data_AF-A0A6L7LLE4-F1
#
_entry.id   AF-A0A6L7LLE4-F1
#
_cell.length_a   1.000
_cell.length_b   1.000
_cell.length_c   1.000
_cell.angle_alpha   90.00
_cell.angle_beta   90.00
_cell.angle_gamma   90.00
#
_symmetry.space_group_name_H-M   'P 1'
#
loop_
_entity.id
_entity.type
_entity.pdbx_description
1 polymer ?
#
loop_
_entity_poly.entity_id
_entity_poly.type
_entity_poly.pdbx_seq_one_letter_code
_entity_poly.pdbx_strand_id
1 'polypeptide(L)'
;MPCIVGWNLKSRTPNSRTKRRTSCAPARPLRGSTEGNQDVVRLGADWQTAFADGLAELDTRYATASEDGATIEIMNDDCRHGPGEVLEAIAGGERVAPKRHDMRTHARHETGDERFKRANRTLFVGTGARRRQSVQLRLFALR
;
A
#
# COMPACT_ATOMS: atom_id res chain seq x y z
N MET A 1 8.30 4.42 19.65
CA MET A 1 8.05 5.80 19.22
C MET A 1 6.93 5.80 18.19
N PRO A 2 5.83 6.55 18.37
CA PRO A 2 4.80 6.61 17.35
C PRO A 2 5.23 7.61 16.27
N CYS A 3 5.44 7.14 15.04
CA CYS A 3 5.47 8.01 13.87
C CYS A 3 4.05 8.55 13.64
N ILE A 4 3.72 9.67 14.28
CA ILE A 4 2.55 10.47 13.91
C ILE A 4 3.04 11.47 12.86
N VAL A 5 3.03 11.04 11.60
CA VAL A 5 2.98 11.98 10.47
C VAL A 5 1.61 11.84 9.81
N GLY A 6 0.58 12.03 10.63
CA GLY A 6 -0.77 12.29 10.14
C GLY A 6 -0.91 13.76 9.80
N TRP A 7 -0.12 14.28 8.84
CA TRP A 7 -0.53 15.52 8.20
C TRP A 7 -1.71 15.17 7.31
N ASN A 8 -2.91 15.44 7.84
CA ASN A 8 -4.05 15.79 7.02
C ASN A 8 -3.71 17.16 6.39
N LEU A 9 -2.73 17.20 5.49
CA LEU A 9 -2.47 18.39 4.68
C LEU A 9 -3.62 18.46 3.67
N LYS A 10 -4.78 18.92 4.15
CA LYS A 10 -5.88 19.35 3.29
C LYS A 10 -5.31 20.53 2.51
N SER A 11 -4.67 20.27 1.37
CA SER A 11 -4.36 21.34 0.42
C SER A 11 -5.70 21.89 -0.05
N ARG A 12 -6.15 22.97 0.58
CA ARG A 12 -7.25 23.79 0.09
C ARG A 12 -6.71 24.63 -1.06
N THR A 13 -6.44 23.98 -2.20
CA THR A 13 -6.50 24.70 -3.47
C THR A 13 -7.99 25.00 -3.72
N PRO A 14 -8.39 26.27 -3.95
CA PRO A 14 -9.80 26.66 -4.02
C PRO A 14 -10.64 25.95 -5.10
N ASN A 15 -10.02 25.16 -5.98
CA ASN A 15 -10.65 24.67 -7.20
C ASN A 15 -10.41 23.18 -7.55
N SER A 16 -9.86 22.36 -6.63
CA SER A 16 -9.68 20.93 -6.91
C SER A 16 -10.35 20.11 -5.83
N ARG A 17 -11.39 19.35 -6.19
CA ARG A 17 -12.12 18.41 -5.32
C ARG A 17 -11.26 17.17 -4.94
N THR A 18 -9.97 17.38 -4.66
CA THR A 18 -8.94 16.37 -4.43
C THR A 18 -8.43 16.52 -3.00
N LYS A 19 -8.40 15.42 -2.24
CA LYS A 19 -7.89 15.37 -0.87
C LYS A 19 -6.59 14.58 -0.84
N ARG A 20 -5.54 15.12 -0.24
CA ARG A 20 -4.27 14.41 -0.03
C ARG A 20 -4.04 14.05 1.44
N ARG A 21 -3.45 12.88 1.68
CA ARG A 21 -3.11 12.37 3.01
C ARG A 21 -1.84 11.52 2.92
N THR A 22 -0.99 11.61 3.94
CA THR A 22 0.12 10.66 4.13
C THR A 22 -0.16 9.75 5.35
N SER A 23 0.22 8.48 5.27
CA SER A 23 0.22 7.56 6.43
C SER A 23 1.48 6.71 6.48
N CYS A 24 2.08 6.55 7.66
CA CYS A 24 3.27 5.71 7.84
C CYS A 24 2.93 4.21 7.77
N ALA A 25 3.83 3.41 7.21
CA ALA A 25 3.74 1.95 7.24
C ALA A 25 4.11 1.41 8.64
N PRO A 26 3.20 0.71 9.34
CA PRO A 26 3.54 0.09 10.63
C PRO A 26 4.31 -1.21 10.39
N ALA A 27 5.26 -1.53 11.28
CA ALA A 27 5.90 -2.85 11.26
C ALA A 27 4.87 -3.96 11.48
N ARG A 28 4.89 -4.94 10.57
CA ARG A 28 3.96 -6.07 10.49
C ARG A 28 4.62 -7.22 9.74
N PRO A 29 4.30 -8.48 10.07
CA PRO A 29 4.71 -9.61 9.24
C PRO A 29 4.06 -9.56 7.86
N LEU A 30 4.84 -9.88 6.84
CA LEU A 30 4.42 -10.19 5.48
C LEU A 30 4.72 -11.66 5.18
N ARG A 31 3.75 -12.31 4.54
CA ARG A 31 3.85 -13.72 4.15
C ARG A 31 3.85 -13.81 2.63
N GLY A 32 5.00 -14.10 2.04
CA GLY A 32 5.16 -14.36 0.62
C GLY A 32 5.37 -15.85 0.34
N SER A 33 4.66 -16.40 -0.64
CA SER A 33 4.93 -17.78 -1.10
C SER A 33 6.24 -17.90 -1.90
N THR A 34 6.72 -16.79 -2.47
CA THR A 34 7.90 -16.77 -3.37
C THR A 34 9.14 -16.18 -2.69
N GLU A 35 8.96 -15.30 -1.70
CA GLU A 35 10.05 -14.56 -1.04
C GLU A 35 10.19 -14.93 0.46
N GLY A 36 9.41 -15.91 0.92
CA GLY A 36 9.44 -16.38 2.31
C GLY A 36 8.68 -15.46 3.28
N ASN A 37 8.92 -15.69 4.58
CA ASN A 37 8.39 -14.86 5.65
C ASN A 37 9.30 -13.66 5.87
N GLN A 38 8.73 -12.45 5.91
CA GLN A 38 9.48 -11.21 6.08
C GLN A 38 8.73 -10.29 7.04
N ASP A 39 9.44 -9.39 7.70
CA ASP A 39 8.85 -8.35 8.52
C ASP A 39 8.94 -7.00 7.83
N VAL A 40 7.83 -6.27 7.76
CA VAL A 40 7.82 -4.85 7.37
C VAL A 40 8.66 -4.09 8.38
N VAL A 41 9.69 -3.42 7.89
CA VAL A 41 10.54 -2.54 8.69
C VAL A 41 9.73 -1.31 9.07
N ARG A 42 9.98 -0.70 10.24
CA ARG A 42 9.33 0.57 10.66
C ARG A 42 9.87 1.76 9.86
N LEU A 43 9.76 1.70 8.54
CA LEU A 43 10.09 2.75 7.61
C LEU A 43 9.04 2.76 6.49
N GLY A 44 8.91 3.91 5.84
CA GLY A 44 8.02 4.07 4.71
C GLY A 44 6.70 4.77 5.02
N ALA A 45 6.05 5.17 3.94
CA ALA A 45 4.79 5.89 3.96
C ALA A 45 3.97 5.60 2.71
N ASP A 46 2.70 5.95 2.82
CA ASP A 46 1.66 5.84 1.81
C ASP A 46 1.11 7.25 1.57
N TRP A 47 1.36 7.79 0.37
CA TRP A 47 0.87 9.08 -0.12
C TRP A 47 -0.41 8.86 -0.93
N GLN A 48 -1.53 9.23 -0.33
CA GLN A 48 -2.87 8.99 -0.88
C GLN A 48 -3.46 10.27 -1.47
N THR A 49 -4.02 10.14 -2.67
CA THR A 49 -4.79 11.18 -3.34
C THR A 49 -6.19 10.65 -3.61
N ALA A 50 -7.20 11.21 -2.93
CA ALA A 50 -8.60 10.89 -3.17
C ALA A 50 -9.23 11.97 -4.06
N PHE A 51 -9.83 11.54 -5.16
CA PHE A 51 -10.50 12.37 -6.16
C PHE A 51 -12.01 12.43 -5.92
N ALA A 52 -12.67 13.39 -6.57
CA ALA A 52 -14.10 13.65 -6.38
C ALA A 52 -15.02 12.59 -7.02
N ASP A 53 -14.51 11.87 -8.01
CA ASP A 53 -15.21 10.83 -8.76
C ASP A 53 -15.18 9.46 -8.05
N GLY A 54 -14.58 9.39 -6.85
CA GLY A 54 -14.45 8.15 -6.08
C GLY A 54 -13.19 7.35 -6.40
N LEU A 55 -12.27 7.87 -7.23
CA LEU A 55 -10.94 7.28 -7.34
C LEU A 55 -10.07 7.67 -6.14
N ALA A 56 -9.28 6.74 -5.64
CA ALA A 56 -8.17 6.98 -4.75
C ALA A 56 -6.89 6.36 -5.32
N GLU A 57 -5.86 7.17 -5.49
CA GLU A 57 -4.50 6.74 -5.85
C GLU A 57 -3.64 6.70 -4.59
N LEU A 58 -2.75 5.72 -4.50
CA LEU A 58 -1.84 5.52 -3.38
C LEU A 58 -0.44 5.23 -3.92
N ASP A 59 0.56 6.07 -3.62
CA ASP A 59 1.99 5.77 -3.82
C ASP A 59 2.52 5.32 -2.46
N THR A 60 2.85 4.05 -2.31
CA THR A 60 3.38 3.49 -1.06
C THR A 60 4.80 3.01 -1.25
N ARG A 61 5.71 3.47 -0.40
CA ARG A 61 7.10 3.01 -0.36
C ARG A 61 7.48 2.57 1.04
N TYR A 62 8.00 1.36 1.16
CA TYR A 62 8.41 0.75 2.42
C TYR A 62 9.47 -0.33 2.15
N ALA A 63 9.96 -0.97 3.22
CA ALA A 63 10.86 -2.11 3.07
C ALA A 63 10.48 -3.26 3.98
N THR A 64 10.94 -4.44 3.61
CA THR A 64 10.81 -5.68 4.38
C THR A 64 12.17 -6.27 4.66
N ALA A 65 12.32 -6.91 5.82
CA ALA A 65 13.51 -7.66 6.19
C ALA A 65 13.16 -9.15 6.33
N SER A 66 13.94 -10.03 5.72
CA SER A 66 13.85 -11.47 5.97
C SER A 66 14.55 -11.84 7.28
N GLU A 67 14.24 -13.02 7.82
CA GLU A 67 14.86 -13.55 9.04
C GLU A 67 16.39 -13.70 8.94
N ASP A 68 16.90 -13.88 7.72
CA ASP A 68 18.31 -14.02 7.38
C ASP A 68 18.95 -12.71 6.85
N GLY A 69 18.33 -11.57 7.14
CA GLY A 69 18.91 -10.23 7.00
C GLY A 69 18.82 -9.59 5.62
N ALA A 70 18.18 -10.23 4.63
CA ALA A 70 17.95 -9.58 3.34
C ALA A 70 16.92 -8.46 3.47
N THR A 71 17.19 -7.32 2.86
CA THR A 71 16.23 -6.20 2.79
C THR A 71 15.69 -6.08 1.37
N ILE A 72 14.37 -5.91 1.24
CA ILE A 72 13.68 -5.66 -0.02
C ILE A 72 12.89 -4.36 0.13
N GLU A 73 13.19 -3.36 -0.68
CA GLU A 73 12.35 -2.18 -0.84
C GLU A 73 11.16 -2.53 -1.74
N ILE A 74 9.99 -2.04 -1.38
CA ILE A 74 8.74 -2.26 -2.09
C ILE A 74 8.11 -0.90 -2.39
N MET A 75 7.89 -0.65 -3.69
CA MET A 75 7.16 0.50 -4.20
C MET A 75 5.88 0.00 -4.85
N ASN A 76 4.75 0.45 -4.32
CA ASN A 76 3.43 0.12 -4.84
C ASN A 76 2.76 1.41 -5.32
N ASP A 77 2.26 1.39 -6.54
CA ASP A 77 1.22 2.33 -6.93
C ASP A 77 -0.10 1.57 -6.97
N ASP A 78 -1.03 2.02 -6.13
CA ASP A 78 -2.35 1.42 -6.02
C ASP A 78 -3.42 2.36 -6.54
N CYS A 79 -4.46 1.77 -7.13
CA CYS A 79 -5.73 2.45 -7.36
C CYS A 79 -6.82 1.76 -6.57
N ARG A 80 -7.72 2.55 -5.98
CA ARG A 80 -8.90 2.07 -5.27
C ARG A 80 -10.10 2.87 -5.72
N HIS A 81 -11.17 2.18 -6.12
CA HIS A 81 -12.42 2.83 -6.50
C HIS A 81 -13.64 2.01 -6.05
N GLY A 82 -14.79 2.65 -5.96
CA GLY A 82 -16.05 2.04 -5.55
C GLY A 82 -17.13 3.09 -5.32
N PRO A 83 -18.35 2.67 -4.96
CA PRO A 83 -19.42 3.60 -4.59
C PRO A 83 -19.00 4.53 -3.46
N GLY A 84 -19.42 5.79 -3.50
CA GLY A 84 -18.99 6.82 -2.55
C GLY A 84 -19.24 6.41 -1.09
N GLU A 85 -20.42 5.86 -0.80
CA GLU A 85 -20.80 5.39 0.53
C GLU A 85 -19.91 4.23 1.02
N VAL A 86 -19.37 3.42 0.10
CA VAL A 86 -18.44 2.35 0.43
C VAL A 86 -17.08 2.92 0.82
N LEU A 87 -16.58 3.90 0.07
CA LEU A 87 -15.28 4.51 0.32
C LEU A 87 -15.31 5.35 1.60
N GLU A 88 -16.42 6.02 1.90
CA GLU A 88 -16.65 6.71 3.17
C GLU A 88 -16.65 5.75 4.35
N ALA A 89 -17.34 4.61 4.26
CA ALA A 89 -17.31 3.56 5.27
C ALA A 89 -15.88 3.02 5.50
N ILE A 90 -15.12 2.78 4.42
CA ILE A 90 -13.71 2.38 4.51
C ILE A 90 -12.85 3.46 5.19
N ALA A 91 -13.06 4.73 4.85
CA ALA A 91 -12.34 5.85 5.45
C ALA A 91 -12.67 6.02 6.94
N GLY A 92 -13.92 5.74 7.34
CA GLY A 92 -14.36 5.64 8.73
C GLY A 92 -13.80 4.42 9.48
N GLY A 93 -13.16 3.49 8.77
CA GLY A 93 -12.54 2.29 9.35
C GLY A 93 -13.50 1.10 9.50
N GLU A 94 -14.67 1.15 8.85
CA GLU A 94 -15.62 0.04 8.82
C GLU A 94 -15.07 -1.15 8.02
N ARG A 95 -15.52 -2.35 8.39
CA ARG A 95 -15.19 -3.56 7.65
C ARG A 95 -16.13 -3.68 6.45
N VAL A 96 -15.65 -3.25 5.29
CA VAL A 96 -16.35 -3.44 4.02
C VAL A 96 -15.90 -4.76 3.37
N ALA A 97 -16.86 -5.50 2.79
CA ALA A 97 -16.57 -6.68 1.99
C ALA A 97 -15.68 -6.33 0.78
N PRO A 98 -14.61 -7.08 0.49
CA PRO A 98 -13.73 -6.80 -0.64
C PRO A 98 -14.42 -6.74 -2.00
N LYS A 99 -15.58 -7.38 -2.18
CA LYS A 99 -16.34 -7.30 -3.45
C LYS A 99 -17.05 -5.96 -3.68
N ARG A 100 -17.13 -5.09 -2.66
CA ARG A 100 -17.83 -3.80 -2.73
C ARG A 100 -16.92 -2.63 -3.14
N HIS A 101 -15.61 -2.84 -3.23
CA HIS A 101 -14.64 -1.86 -3.71
C HIS A 101 -13.55 -2.61 -4.48
N ASP A 102 -13.05 -2.02 -5.56
CA ASP A 102 -11.92 -2.57 -6.28
C ASP A 102 -10.64 -1.86 -5.80
N MET A 103 -9.61 -2.64 -5.48
CA MET A 103 -8.28 -2.12 -5.19
C MET A 103 -7.27 -2.95 -5.96
N ARG A 104 -6.51 -2.29 -6.84
CA ARG A 104 -5.44 -2.89 -7.65
C ARG A 104 -4.12 -2.23 -7.30
N THR A 105 -3.06 -2.99 -7.48
CA THR A 105 -1.69 -2.54 -7.25
C THR A 105 -0.81 -3.01 -8.40
N HIS A 106 0.14 -2.18 -8.79
CA HIS A 106 1.38 -2.68 -9.38
C HIS A 106 2.52 -2.41 -8.41
N ALA A 107 3.34 -3.42 -8.24
CA ALA A 107 4.42 -3.41 -7.26
C ALA A 107 5.76 -3.66 -7.96
N ARG A 108 6.76 -2.91 -7.53
CA ARG A 108 8.16 -3.14 -7.89
C ARG A 108 8.96 -3.40 -6.64
N HIS A 109 9.79 -4.43 -6.69
CA HIS A 109 10.69 -4.80 -5.62
C HIS A 109 12.12 -4.44 -6.00
N GLU A 110 12.89 -3.97 -5.03
CA GLU A 110 14.32 -3.70 -5.19
C GLU A 110 15.11 -4.29 -4.01
N THR A 111 16.20 -4.98 -4.32
CA THR A 111 17.09 -5.57 -3.32
C THR A 111 18.51 -5.72 -3.86
N GLY A 112 19.50 -5.54 -2.98
CA GLY A 112 20.90 -5.85 -3.26
C GLY A 112 21.28 -7.30 -2.96
N ASP A 113 20.36 -8.11 -2.44
CA ASP A 113 20.64 -9.49 -2.03
C ASP A 113 20.48 -10.47 -3.20
N GLU A 114 21.55 -11.20 -3.53
CA GLU A 114 21.58 -12.15 -4.65
C GLU A 114 20.53 -13.26 -4.55
N ARG A 115 20.11 -13.63 -3.33
CA ARG A 115 19.04 -14.63 -3.10
C ARG A 115 17.72 -14.19 -3.71
N PHE A 116 17.47 -12.89 -3.75
CA PHE A 116 16.22 -12.27 -4.21
C PHE A 116 16.36 -11.51 -5.53
N LYS A 117 17.47 -11.67 -6.27
CA LYS A 117 17.73 -10.95 -7.53
C LYS A 117 16.62 -11.04 -8.59
N ARG A 118 15.79 -12.09 -8.53
CA ARG A 118 14.63 -12.26 -9.41
C ARG A 118 13.58 -11.17 -9.17
N ALA A 119 13.41 -10.71 -7.93
CA ALA A 119 12.45 -9.68 -7.56
C ALA A 119 12.71 -8.37 -8.34
N ASN A 120 13.99 -7.97 -8.46
CA ASN A 120 14.42 -6.80 -9.24
C ASN A 120 14.02 -6.85 -10.72
N ARG A 121 13.80 -8.05 -11.26
CA ARG A 121 13.49 -8.31 -12.68
C ARG A 121 12.06 -8.75 -12.91
N THR A 122 11.24 -8.77 -11.85
CA THR A 122 9.86 -9.24 -11.91
C THR A 122 8.91 -8.07 -11.76
N LEU A 123 7.93 -7.96 -12.66
CA LEU A 123 6.80 -7.06 -12.48
C LEU A 123 5.73 -7.78 -11.67
N PHE A 124 5.19 -7.10 -10.66
CA PHE A 124 4.12 -7.62 -9.84
C PHE A 124 2.86 -6.79 -10.03
N VAL A 125 1.73 -7.48 -10.12
CA VAL A 125 0.40 -6.87 -10.06
C VAL A 125 -0.42 -7.57 -8.99
N GLY A 126 -1.42 -6.90 -8.45
CA GLY A 126 -2.17 -7.48 -7.34
C GLY A 126 -3.52 -6.89 -7.08
N THR A 127 -4.18 -7.51 -6.11
CA THR A 127 -5.43 -7.02 -5.54
C THR A 127 -5.22 -6.66 -4.08
N GLY A 128 -5.84 -5.57 -3.65
CA GLY A 128 -5.78 -5.09 -2.27
C GLY A 128 -7.11 -5.18 -1.54
N ALA A 129 -7.04 -5.13 -0.22
CA ALA A 129 -8.20 -4.87 0.63
C ALA A 129 -7.77 -4.02 1.83
N ARG A 130 -8.44 -2.89 2.04
CA ARG A 130 -8.22 -2.07 3.23
C ARG A 130 -8.93 -2.69 4.43
N ARG A 131 -8.20 -2.83 5.53
CA ARG A 131 -8.72 -3.11 6.87
C ARG A 131 -8.51 -1.89 7.75
N ARG A 132 -9.15 -1.87 8.93
CA ARG A 132 -9.11 -0.73 9.86
C ARG A 132 -7.68 -0.25 10.18
N GLN A 133 -6.73 -1.17 10.34
CA GLN A 133 -5.34 -0.86 10.72
C GLN A 133 -4.28 -1.50 9.81
N SER A 134 -4.69 -2.07 8.68
CA SER A 134 -3.76 -2.72 7.75
C SER A 134 -4.31 -2.72 6.33
N VAL A 135 -3.42 -2.92 5.36
CA VAL A 135 -3.77 -3.28 3.98
C VAL A 135 -3.35 -4.72 3.79
N GLN A 136 -4.19 -5.50 3.12
CA GLN A 136 -3.84 -6.84 2.67
C GLN A 136 -3.65 -6.79 1.17
N LEU A 137 -2.45 -7.07 0.69
CA LEU A 137 -2.15 -7.19 -0.74
C LEU A 137 -1.94 -8.66 -1.08
N ARG A 138 -2.44 -9.06 -2.25
CA ARG A 138 -2.08 -10.32 -2.90
C ARG A 138 -1.40 -9.98 -4.22
N LEU A 139 -0.10 -10.24 -4.28
CA LEU A 139 0.74 -9.98 -5.44
C LEU A 139 0.91 -11.23 -6.30
N PHE A 140 0.94 -11.00 -7.61
CA PHE A 140 1.14 -12.01 -8.64
C PHE A 140 2.29 -11.54 -9.54
N ALA A 141 3.28 -12.39 -9.71
CA ALA A 141 4.36 -12.14 -10.66
C ALA A 141 3.84 -12.31 -12.10
N LEU A 142 4.07 -11.30 -12.93
CA LEU A 142 3.89 -11.42 -14.37
C LEU A 142 5.01 -12.30 -14.96
N ARG A 143 4.67 -13.09 -15.98
CA ARG A 143 5.56 -14.01 -16.68
C ARG A 143 5.66 -13.65 -18.15
#